data_AF-A0A0F9L3N5-F1
#
_entry.id   AF-A0A0F9L3N5-F1
#
_cell.length_a   1.000
_cell.length_b   1.000
_cell.length_c   1.000
_cell.angle_alpha   90.00
_cell.angle_beta   90.00
_cell.angle_gamma   90.00
#
_symmetry.space_group_name_H-M   'P 1'
#
loop_
_entity.id
_entity.type
_entity.pdbx_description
1 polymer ?
#
loop_
_entity_poly.entity_id
_entity_poly.type
_entity_poly.pdbx_seq_one_letter_code
_entity_poly.pdbx_strand_id
1 'polypeptide(L)'
;LKMNGYAIECRINAEDTFLDFAPSTGPVPEVSIPSGPGVRCDTYLYSGCTVSPFYDSLMAKLITWGQTFEESRLRMLNALNDFYIQGVETSIPLYKTILKSEEYKNGDLSTDFLKRYGMIDRLSEDIKKDKEANKEAALAAAVIHSEYFKSRVKSSPEENTRWKSTLS
;
A
#
# COMPACT_ATOMS: atom_id res chain seq x y z
N LEU A 1 -17.05 6.13 33.55
CA LEU A 1 -16.37 5.78 32.27
C LEU A 1 -14.87 5.79 32.53
N LYS A 2 -14.09 4.85 31.97
CA LYS A 2 -12.62 4.86 32.04
C LYS A 2 -12.06 4.94 30.61
N MET A 3 -10.99 5.69 30.42
CA MET A 3 -10.24 5.67 29.16
C MET A 3 -9.71 4.25 28.92
N ASN A 4 -9.86 3.74 27.70
CA ASN A 4 -9.45 2.39 27.34
C ASN A 4 -8.65 2.41 26.04
N GLY A 5 -7.33 2.41 26.18
CA GLY A 5 -6.38 2.41 25.06
C GLY A 5 -6.38 3.71 24.25
N TYR A 6 -5.88 3.58 23.03
CA TYR A 6 -5.66 4.65 22.05
C TYR A 6 -6.24 4.23 20.72
N ALA A 7 -6.77 5.19 19.97
CA ALA A 7 -7.25 4.98 18.61
C ALA A 7 -6.68 6.05 17.67
N ILE A 8 -6.42 5.66 16.43
CA ILE A 8 -5.97 6.55 15.36
C ILE A 8 -6.94 6.40 14.19
N GLU A 9 -7.39 7.51 13.62
CA GLU A 9 -8.17 7.53 12.38
C GLU A 9 -7.32 8.15 11.25
N CYS A 10 -7.32 7.50 10.09
CA CYS A 10 -6.83 8.04 8.83
C CYS A 10 -7.99 8.12 7.83
N ARG A 11 -8.19 9.29 7.21
CA ARG A 11 -9.18 9.52 6.16
C ARG A 11 -8.55 9.24 4.81
N ILE A 12 -8.87 8.09 4.24
CA ILE A 12 -8.32 7.70 2.94
C ILE A 12 -9.08 8.46 1.87
N ASN A 13 -8.43 9.49 1.34
CA ASN A 13 -8.98 10.38 0.32
C ASN A 13 -8.35 10.03 -1.03
N ALA A 14 -9.12 10.22 -2.11
CA ALA A 14 -8.64 10.18 -3.47
C ALA A 14 -8.07 11.55 -3.83
N GLU A 15 -6.83 11.81 -3.44
CA GLU A 15 -6.14 13.10 -3.56
C GLU A 15 -4.69 12.89 -3.98
N ASP A 16 -4.21 13.71 -4.90
CA ASP A 16 -2.79 13.75 -5.26
C ASP A 16 -2.04 14.73 -4.35
N THR A 17 -1.26 14.18 -3.42
CA THR A 17 -0.48 14.94 -2.44
C THR A 17 0.59 15.85 -3.07
N PHE A 18 1.00 15.57 -4.32
CA PHE A 18 1.99 16.38 -5.03
C PHE A 18 1.35 17.48 -5.88
N LEU A 19 0.06 17.36 -6.17
CA LEU A 19 -0.72 18.36 -6.89
C LEU A 19 -1.63 19.12 -5.94
N ASP A 20 -1.08 19.62 -4.83
CA ASP A 20 -1.80 20.40 -3.82
C ASP A 20 -3.10 19.73 -3.33
N PHE A 21 -3.06 18.41 -3.15
CA PHE A 21 -4.20 17.58 -2.74
C PHE A 21 -5.39 17.65 -3.71
N ALA A 22 -5.12 17.84 -5.01
CA ALA A 22 -6.15 17.83 -6.03
C ALA A 22 -6.92 16.49 -6.03
N PRO A 23 -8.26 16.49 -6.17
CA PRO A 23 -9.03 15.26 -6.23
C PRO A 23 -8.59 14.35 -7.37
N SER A 24 -8.34 13.08 -7.04
CA SER A 24 -8.08 12.00 -8.00
C SER A 24 -9.38 11.22 -8.21
N THR A 25 -9.85 11.16 -9.45
CA THR A 25 -11.15 10.55 -9.78
C THR A 25 -10.98 9.54 -10.90
N GLY A 26 -11.85 8.54 -10.95
CA GLY A 26 -11.73 7.48 -11.95
C GLY A 26 -12.15 6.11 -11.44
N PRO A 27 -12.03 5.08 -12.31
CA PRO A 27 -12.35 3.71 -11.94
C PRO A 27 -11.34 3.17 -10.92
N VAL A 28 -11.81 2.31 -10.02
CA VAL A 28 -11.01 1.52 -9.09
C VAL A 28 -11.14 0.05 -9.51
N PRO A 29 -10.28 -0.45 -10.41
CA PRO A 29 -10.43 -1.82 -10.93
C PRO A 29 -10.26 -2.87 -9.84
N GLU A 30 -9.33 -2.64 -8.92
CA GLU A 30 -9.00 -3.53 -7.82
C GLU A 30 -8.78 -2.76 -6.52
N VAL A 31 -9.29 -3.32 -5.42
CA VAL A 31 -9.09 -2.82 -4.06
C VAL A 31 -8.91 -3.98 -3.10
N SER A 32 -7.93 -3.86 -2.19
CA SER A 32 -7.76 -4.71 -1.02
C SER A 32 -8.02 -3.87 0.22
N ILE A 33 -9.08 -4.20 0.97
CA ILE A 33 -9.46 -3.49 2.19
C ILE A 33 -8.76 -4.14 3.38
N PRO A 34 -8.04 -3.36 4.22
CA PRO A 34 -7.32 -3.92 5.36
C PRO A 34 -8.27 -4.43 6.43
N SER A 35 -7.85 -5.45 7.15
CA SER A 35 -8.60 -6.06 8.24
C SER A 35 -7.65 -6.59 9.32
N GLY A 36 -8.19 -7.02 10.46
CA GLY A 36 -7.43 -7.65 11.52
C GLY A 36 -7.77 -7.14 12.92
N PRO A 37 -7.10 -7.65 13.96
CA PRO A 37 -7.37 -7.27 15.34
C PRO A 37 -7.16 -5.78 15.57
N GLY A 38 -8.19 -5.11 16.08
CA GLY A 38 -8.15 -3.67 16.36
C GLY A 38 -8.08 -2.79 15.11
N VAL A 39 -8.43 -3.31 13.92
CA VAL A 39 -8.54 -2.56 12.67
C VAL A 39 -10.01 -2.52 12.25
N ARG A 40 -10.51 -1.32 11.95
CA ARG A 40 -11.84 -1.08 11.41
C ARG A 40 -11.72 -0.20 10.17
N CYS A 41 -12.33 -0.62 9.07
CA CYS A 41 -12.40 0.17 7.85
C CYS A 41 -13.87 0.40 7.49
N ASP A 42 -14.31 1.65 7.54
CA ASP A 42 -15.62 2.05 7.02
C ASP A 42 -15.40 2.63 5.61
N THR A 43 -15.87 1.95 4.56
CA THR A 43 -15.60 2.31 3.17
C THR A 43 -16.78 2.00 2.26
N TYR A 44 -16.92 2.75 1.16
CA TYR A 44 -17.82 2.38 0.06
C TYR A 44 -17.11 1.65 -1.08
N LEU A 45 -15.77 1.55 -1.03
CA LEU A 45 -14.97 0.98 -2.11
C LEU A 45 -15.27 -0.52 -2.32
N TYR A 46 -15.33 -0.92 -3.58
CA TYR A 46 -15.33 -2.30 -4.04
C TYR A 46 -14.66 -2.36 -5.42
N SER A 47 -14.10 -3.51 -5.79
CA SER A 47 -13.44 -3.68 -7.09
C SER A 47 -14.43 -3.43 -8.24
N GLY A 48 -14.06 -2.55 -9.16
CA GLY A 48 -14.90 -2.09 -10.27
C GLY A 48 -15.75 -0.85 -9.98
N CYS A 49 -15.70 -0.29 -8.76
CA CYS A 49 -16.36 0.99 -8.46
C CYS A 49 -15.66 2.18 -9.14
N THR A 50 -16.29 3.36 -9.13
CA THR A 50 -15.73 4.60 -9.68
C THR A 50 -15.78 5.70 -8.63
N VAL A 51 -14.65 6.37 -8.40
CA VAL A 51 -14.57 7.59 -7.58
C VAL A 51 -15.15 8.75 -8.38
N SER A 52 -16.20 9.37 -7.83
CA SER A 52 -16.93 10.46 -8.48
C SER A 52 -16.20 11.79 -8.36
N PRO A 53 -16.22 12.65 -9.39
CA PRO A 53 -15.71 14.02 -9.29
C PRO A 53 -16.69 14.99 -8.62
N PHE A 54 -17.91 14.56 -8.31
CA PHE A 54 -18.99 15.45 -7.85
C PHE A 54 -19.17 15.49 -6.33
N TYR A 55 -18.47 14.63 -5.59
CA TYR A 55 -18.57 14.52 -4.13
C TYR A 55 -17.19 14.68 -3.48
N ASP A 56 -17.16 14.69 -2.14
CA ASP A 56 -15.92 14.68 -1.35
C ASP A 56 -15.02 13.51 -1.78
N SER A 57 -13.71 13.73 -1.71
CA SER A 57 -12.66 12.76 -2.09
C SER A 57 -12.54 11.60 -1.09
N LEU A 58 -13.24 11.65 0.04
CA LEU A 58 -13.20 10.61 1.07
C LEU A 58 -13.71 9.27 0.55
N MET A 59 -12.81 8.29 0.48
CA MET A 59 -13.13 6.91 0.09
C MET A 59 -13.35 5.98 1.29
N ALA A 60 -12.55 6.14 2.36
CA ALA A 60 -12.64 5.30 3.54
C ALA A 60 -12.20 6.02 4.83
N LYS A 61 -12.76 5.59 5.96
CA LYS A 61 -12.24 5.88 7.30
C LYS A 61 -11.56 4.63 7.81
N LEU A 62 -10.23 4.67 7.91
CA LEU A 62 -9.45 3.60 8.50
C LEU A 62 -9.16 3.96 9.95
N ILE A 63 -9.64 3.15 10.88
CA ILE A 63 -9.45 3.34 12.32
C ILE A 63 -8.69 2.14 12.87
N THR A 64 -7.68 2.40 13.69
CA THR A 64 -7.06 1.38 14.52
C THR A 64 -7.20 1.69 15.99
N TRP A 65 -7.16 0.66 16.81
CA TRP A 65 -7.15 0.76 18.27
C TRP A 65 -6.04 -0.14 18.84
N GLY A 66 -5.44 0.28 19.95
CA GLY A 66 -4.46 -0.49 20.72
C GLY A 66 -4.47 -0.12 22.20
N GLN A 67 -3.87 -0.95 23.05
CA GLN A 67 -3.71 -0.66 24.48
C GLN A 67 -2.72 0.49 24.71
N THR A 68 -1.74 0.63 23.81
CA THR A 68 -0.83 1.78 23.78
C THR A 68 -0.96 2.55 22.48
N PHE A 69 -0.53 3.81 22.49
CA PHE A 69 -0.46 4.62 21.27
C PHE A 69 0.41 3.95 20.21
N GLU A 70 1.56 3.41 20.61
CA GLU A 70 2.49 2.72 19.70
C GLU A 70 1.86 1.46 19.08
N GLU A 71 1.08 0.69 19.84
CA GLU A 71 0.33 -0.44 19.31
C GLU A 71 -0.70 0.00 18.26
N SER A 72 -1.47 1.06 18.54
CA SER A 72 -2.42 1.62 17.57
C SER A 72 -1.71 2.14 16.32
N ARG A 73 -0.55 2.79 16.48
CA ARG A 73 0.27 3.35 15.40
C ARG A 73 0.85 2.26 14.50
N LEU A 74 1.43 1.21 15.08
CA LEU A 74 1.96 0.07 14.33
C LEU A 74 0.85 -0.70 13.61
N ARG A 75 -0.32 -0.87 14.25
CA ARG A 75 -1.51 -1.42 13.59
C ARG A 75 -1.95 -0.56 12.40
N MET A 76 -1.97 0.77 12.56
CA MET A 76 -2.32 1.69 11.47
C MET A 76 -1.32 1.56 10.32
N LEU A 77 -0.02 1.50 10.62
CA LEU A 77 1.01 1.36 9.60
C LEU A 77 0.88 0.05 8.83
N ASN A 78 0.58 -1.05 9.50
CA ASN A 78 0.32 -2.34 8.86
C ASN A 78 -0.96 -2.30 8.01
N ALA A 79 -2.05 -1.77 8.56
CA ALA A 79 -3.30 -1.63 7.82
C ALA A 79 -3.14 -0.74 6.56
N LEU A 80 -2.36 0.34 6.63
CA LEU A 80 -2.04 1.17 5.46
C LEU A 80 -1.12 0.47 4.45
N ASN A 81 -0.28 -0.48 4.88
CA ASN A 81 0.51 -1.30 3.95
C ASN A 81 -0.36 -2.34 3.22
N ASP A 82 -1.39 -2.86 3.90
CA ASP A 82 -2.33 -3.84 3.34
C ASP A 82 -3.46 -3.19 2.51
N PHE A 83 -3.66 -1.87 2.66
CA PHE A 83 -4.66 -1.11 1.92
C PHE A 83 -4.18 -0.78 0.51
N TYR A 84 -4.61 -1.58 -0.46
CA TYR A 84 -4.30 -1.37 -1.87
C TYR A 84 -5.52 -0.82 -2.60
N ILE A 85 -5.32 0.27 -3.35
CA ILE A 85 -6.34 0.88 -4.21
C ILE A 85 -5.69 1.15 -5.57
N GLN A 86 -6.23 0.58 -6.64
CA GLN A 86 -5.72 0.76 -7.99
C GLN A 86 -6.49 1.86 -8.73
N GLY A 87 -5.79 2.65 -9.56
CA GLY A 87 -6.41 3.55 -10.55
C GLY A 87 -6.61 5.01 -10.11
N VAL A 88 -6.44 5.31 -8.81
CA VAL A 88 -6.51 6.67 -8.28
C VAL A 88 -5.36 6.94 -7.32
N GLU A 89 -4.92 8.19 -7.24
CA GLU A 89 -3.95 8.65 -6.23
C GLU A 89 -4.64 8.80 -4.88
N THR A 90 -3.91 8.55 -3.80
CA THR A 90 -4.49 8.49 -2.45
C THR A 90 -3.63 9.17 -1.40
N SER A 91 -4.24 9.55 -0.27
CA SER A 91 -3.54 10.09 0.90
C SER A 91 -2.71 9.05 1.69
N ILE A 92 -2.79 7.75 1.34
CA ILE A 92 -2.11 6.64 2.05
C ILE A 92 -0.60 6.86 2.21
N PRO A 93 0.17 7.22 1.15
CA PRO A 93 1.61 7.40 1.26
C PRO A 93 2.00 8.47 2.28
N LEU A 94 1.28 9.60 2.29
CA LEU A 94 1.53 10.68 3.25
C LEU A 94 1.31 10.21 4.70
N TYR A 95 0.23 9.48 4.97
CA TYR A 95 0.00 8.94 6.31
C TYR A 95 1.10 7.97 6.75
N LYS A 96 1.60 7.14 5.83
CA LYS A 96 2.74 6.25 6.12
C LYS A 96 3.99 7.05 6.49
N THR A 97 4.30 8.13 5.77
CA THR A 97 5.42 9.02 6.09
C THR A 97 5.24 9.69 7.45
N ILE A 98 4.05 10.23 7.74
CA ILE A 98 3.73 10.86 9.03
C ILE A 98 3.89 9.86 10.18
N LEU A 99 3.26 8.67 10.08
CA LEU A 99 3.28 7.66 11.13
C LEU A 99 4.69 7.12 11.41
N LYS A 100 5.60 7.17 10.44
CA LYS A 100 7.01 6.76 10.59
C LYS A 100 7.89 7.85 11.21
N SER A 101 7.46 9.11 11.23
CA SER A 101 8.26 10.23 11.72
C SER A 101 8.42 10.19 13.24
N GLU A 102 9.56 10.66 13.75
CA GLU A 102 9.82 10.74 15.19
C GLU A 102 8.92 11.78 15.87
N GLU A 103 8.60 12.86 15.17
CA GLU A 103 7.75 13.93 15.67
C GLU A 103 6.32 13.41 15.95
N TYR A 104 5.78 12.55 15.09
CA TYR A 104 4.49 11.91 15.33
C TYR A 104 4.56 10.90 16.49
N LYS A 105 5.62 10.08 16.56
CA LYS A 105 5.81 9.10 17.66
C LYS A 105 5.91 9.77 19.03
N ASN A 106 6.56 10.93 19.09
CA ASN A 106 6.73 11.72 20.31
C ASN A 106 5.52 12.62 20.63
N GLY A 107 4.51 12.67 19.76
CA GLY A 107 3.32 13.49 19.95
C GLY A 107 3.55 15.00 19.78
N ASP A 108 4.63 15.39 19.09
CA ASP A 108 4.93 16.79 18.77
C ASP A 108 4.09 17.26 17.58
N LEU A 109 2.79 17.41 17.83
CA LEU A 109 1.78 17.74 16.85
C LEU A 109 1.27 19.17 17.04
N SER A 110 1.12 19.88 15.93
CA SER A 110 0.53 21.22 15.87
C SER A 110 -0.15 21.44 14.52
N THR A 111 -0.92 22.52 14.37
CA THR A 111 -1.66 22.79 13.13
C THR A 111 -0.75 23.08 11.92
N ASP A 112 0.49 23.51 12.16
CA ASP A 112 1.52 23.74 11.15
C ASP A 112 2.44 22.52 10.91
N PHE A 113 2.18 21.37 11.55
CA PHE A 113 3.04 20.18 11.56
C PHE A 113 3.59 19.79 10.18
N LEU A 114 2.72 19.67 9.17
CA LEU A 114 3.12 19.24 7.81
C LEU A 114 4.16 20.19 7.20
N LYS A 115 3.95 21.50 7.38
CA LYS A 115 4.84 22.54 6.88
C LYS A 115 6.11 22.63 7.72
N ARG A 116 5.97 22.62 9.05
CA ARG A 116 7.07 22.74 10.01
C ARG A 116 8.12 21.66 9.79
N TYR A 117 7.70 20.43 9.55
CA TYR A 117 8.60 19.28 9.40
C TYR A 117 8.84 18.87 7.94
N GLY A 118 8.31 19.61 6.96
CA GLY A 118 8.51 19.33 5.54
C GLY A 118 8.02 17.95 5.12
N MET A 119 6.81 17.55 5.55
CA MET A 119 6.31 16.19 5.32
C MET A 119 6.17 15.82 3.84
N ILE A 120 5.86 16.79 2.98
CA ILE A 120 5.74 16.58 1.53
C ILE A 120 7.12 16.30 0.90
N ASP A 121 8.17 16.94 1.39
CA ASP A 121 9.54 16.69 0.94
C ASP A 121 9.99 15.29 1.38
N ARG A 122 9.73 14.92 2.64
CA ARG A 122 10.01 13.56 3.14
C ARG A 122 9.24 12.49 2.37
N LEU A 123 7.96 12.74 2.05
CA LEU A 123 7.15 11.85 1.22
C LEU A 123 7.78 11.67 -0.17
N SER A 124 8.26 12.76 -0.78
CA SER A 124 8.96 12.72 -2.07
C SER A 124 10.20 11.83 -2.01
N GLU A 125 10.95 11.88 -0.91
CA GLU A 125 12.12 11.03 -0.69
C GLU A 125 11.74 9.56 -0.45
N ASP A 126 10.70 9.30 0.35
CA ASP A 126 10.19 7.95 0.61
C ASP A 126 9.72 7.28 -0.69
N ILE A 127 8.96 7.98 -1.53
CA ILE A 127 8.52 7.45 -2.83
C ILE A 127 9.70 7.18 -3.77
N LYS A 128 10.75 8.02 -3.76
CA LYS A 128 11.98 7.75 -4.54
C LYS A 128 12.67 6.48 -4.06
N LYS A 129 12.79 6.29 -2.73
CA LYS A 129 13.38 5.08 -2.14
C LYS A 129 12.57 3.84 -2.46
N ASP A 130 11.24 3.90 -2.32
CA ASP A 130 10.34 2.78 -2.63
C ASP A 130 10.40 2.40 -4.11
N LYS A 131 10.48 3.40 -5.02
CA LYS A 131 10.68 3.15 -6.46
C LYS A 131 12.00 2.43 -6.74
N GLU A 132 13.08 2.81 -6.07
CA GLU A 132 14.39 2.18 -6.28
C GLU A 132 14.40 0.74 -5.74
N ALA A 133 13.89 0.52 -4.53
CA ALA A 133 13.75 -0.81 -3.95
C ALA A 133 12.88 -1.74 -4.82
N ASN A 134 11.77 -1.22 -5.39
CA ASN A 134 10.90 -1.99 -6.27
C ASN A 134 11.58 -2.37 -7.60
N LYS A 135 12.47 -1.52 -8.14
CA LYS A 135 13.26 -1.88 -9.34
C LYS A 135 14.22 -3.03 -9.05
N GLU A 136 14.93 -2.97 -7.92
CA GLU A 136 15.85 -4.03 -7.51
C GLU A 136 15.09 -5.36 -7.30
N ALA A 137 13.95 -5.31 -6.62
CA ALA A 137 13.10 -6.48 -6.40
C ALA A 137 12.57 -7.06 -7.72
N ALA A 138 12.12 -6.21 -8.66
CA ALA A 138 11.66 -6.65 -9.97
C ALA A 138 12.79 -7.29 -10.80
N LEU A 139 14.00 -6.71 -10.76
CA LEU A 139 15.17 -7.27 -11.43
C LEU A 139 15.55 -8.64 -10.86
N ALA A 140 15.62 -8.75 -9.52
CA ALA A 140 15.90 -10.02 -8.86
C ALA A 140 14.84 -11.09 -9.18
N ALA A 141 13.55 -10.74 -9.15
CA ALA A 141 12.46 -11.63 -9.52
C ALA A 141 12.56 -12.10 -10.98
N ALA A 142 12.90 -11.21 -11.92
CA ALA A 142 13.10 -11.54 -13.32
C ALA A 142 14.31 -12.48 -13.54
N VAL A 143 15.42 -12.25 -12.83
CA VAL A 143 16.60 -13.14 -12.86
C VAL A 143 16.25 -14.52 -12.33
N ILE A 144 15.63 -14.60 -11.15
CA ILE A 144 15.19 -15.86 -10.54
C ILE A 144 14.23 -16.61 -11.47
N HIS A 145 13.25 -15.92 -12.05
CA HIS A 145 12.30 -16.51 -13.00
C HIS A 145 13.02 -17.03 -14.27
N SER A 146 14.00 -16.30 -14.78
CA SER A 146 14.81 -16.70 -15.94
C SER A 146 15.67 -17.92 -15.65
N GLU A 147 16.35 -17.97 -14.51
CA GLU A 147 17.15 -19.11 -14.05
C GLU A 147 16.27 -20.34 -13.82
N TYR A 148 15.14 -20.14 -13.15
CA TYR A 148 14.13 -21.18 -12.96
C TYR A 148 13.64 -21.75 -14.30
N PHE A 149 13.27 -20.89 -15.26
CA PHE A 149 12.83 -21.32 -16.59
C PHE A 149 13.93 -22.06 -17.37
N LYS A 150 15.16 -21.56 -17.37
CA LYS A 150 16.31 -22.23 -18.01
C LYS A 150 16.60 -23.60 -17.41
N SER A 151 16.49 -23.75 -16.09
CA SER A 151 16.68 -25.05 -15.43
C SER A 151 15.61 -26.07 -15.87
N ARG A 152 14.36 -25.62 -16.08
CA ARG A 152 13.24 -26.48 -16.49
C ARG A 152 13.33 -26.90 -17.97
N VAL A 153 13.83 -26.02 -18.85
CA VAL A 153 14.11 -26.37 -20.25
C VAL A 153 15.24 -27.41 -20.35
N LYS A 154 16.22 -27.39 -19.44
CA LYS A 154 17.25 -28.44 -19.38
C LYS A 154 16.76 -29.77 -18.80
N SER A 155 15.64 -29.79 -18.06
CA SER A 155 15.08 -31.00 -17.44
C SER A 155 13.91 -31.63 -18.20
N SER A 156 13.49 -31.08 -19.34
CA SER A 156 12.60 -31.80 -20.26
C SER A 156 13.36 -33.00 -20.85
N PRO A 157 12.87 -34.24 -20.70
CA PRO A 157 13.51 -35.40 -21.30
C PRO A 157 13.50 -35.21 -22.82
N GLU A 158 14.63 -35.44 -23.48
CA GLU A 158 14.62 -35.72 -24.91
C GLU A 158 13.58 -36.81 -25.15
N GLU A 159 12.50 -36.51 -25.90
CA GLU A 159 11.54 -37.51 -26.34
C GLU A 159 12.30 -38.56 -27.14
N ASN A 160 12.62 -39.66 -26.48
CA ASN A 160 13.38 -40.76 -27.02
C ASN A 160 12.53 -41.42 -28.13
N THR A 161 12.80 -41.04 -29.38
CA THR A 161 12.08 -41.46 -30.60
C THR A 161 12.39 -42.90 -31.01
N ARG A 162 12.63 -43.78 -30.03
CA ARG A 162 13.10 -45.16 -30.24
C ARG A 162 11.99 -46.21 -30.38
N TRP A 163 10.71 -45.83 -30.25
CA TRP A 163 9.59 -46.79 -30.29
C TRP A 163 8.94 -46.97 -31.67
N LYS A 164 9.32 -46.21 -32.71
CA LYS A 164 8.72 -46.30 -34.06
C LYS A 164 9.39 -47.29 -35.03
N SER A 165 10.37 -48.10 -34.60
CA SER A 165 11.14 -48.98 -35.51
C SER A 165 10.91 -50.48 -35.29
N THR A 166 9.72 -50.92 -34.91
CA THR A 166 9.38 -52.35 -34.96
C THR A 166 7.89 -52.54 -35.21
N LEU A 167 7.53 -52.72 -36.48
CA LEU A 167 6.38 -53.50 -36.97
C LEU A 167 6.43 -53.47 -38.51
N SER A 168 7.21 -54.40 -39.06
CA SER A 168 7.13 -54.92 -40.43
C SER A 168 6.66 -56.36 -40.36
#